data_AF-A0A4R1Y060-F1
#
_entry.id   AF-A0A4R1Y060-F1
#
_cell.length_a   1.000
_cell.length_b   1.000
_cell.length_c   1.000
_cell.angle_alpha   90.00
_cell.angle_beta   90.00
_cell.angle_gamma   90.00
#
_symmetry.space_group_name_H-M   'P 1'
#
loop_
_entity.id
_entity.type
_entity.pdbx_description
1 polymer ?
#
loop_
_entity_poly.entity_id
_entity_poly.type
_entity_poly.pdbx_seq_one_letter_code
_entity_poly.pdbx_strand_id
1 'polypeptide(L)'
;MNPPLPKAPINWIAIFALIFLPIVAVIAIPLYAYHYDFSTAAWVSLLVLLGTSSLGITAGYHRLWAHKAYEASLPLKIILMLMGTFAVQNSILFWSSGHRTHHRHVDDIDKDPYSINRGFWYAHIGWMLRDYPAAEPEFRNAPDLLNDKLVMFQHKYYVPLVVAVHVAILGIVGWAVGDMWGVVLLGGLLRLILSHHVTFFINSLCHMWGKRPYTDENTARDNFWLAIATWGEGYHNYHHIFQYDYRNGVKWWQYDPTKWLIWSCSKLGLAKNLRRIPSFNIKKAELAMRFKYAEQDLAVYGHDMNADLNAMKQKVAQEYEAFTHTLNDWTKLKEQELHAKKAAVAEKIHNMDIKLKVDFQLVEQKLSFHRERLETLMRNIKKTTLAE
;
A
#
# COMPACT_ATOMS: atom_id res chain seq x y z
N MET A 1 24.81 -24.93 -0.70
CA MET A 1 23.64 -25.32 -1.54
C MET A 1 22.50 -25.64 -0.59
N ASN A 2 21.38 -24.93 -0.69
CA ASN A 2 20.20 -25.27 0.10
C ASN A 2 19.65 -26.62 -0.38
N PRO A 3 19.16 -27.50 0.53
CA PRO A 3 18.61 -28.78 0.14
C PRO A 3 17.46 -28.60 -0.87
N PRO A 4 17.28 -29.51 -1.84
CA PRO A 4 16.18 -29.43 -2.79
C PRO A 4 14.86 -29.48 -2.03
N LEU A 5 13.95 -28.58 -2.41
CA LEU A 5 12.58 -28.54 -1.87
C LEU A 5 11.93 -29.93 -1.95
N PRO A 6 11.16 -30.34 -0.94
CA PRO A 6 10.20 -31.42 -1.12
C PRO A 6 9.36 -31.12 -2.36
N LYS A 7 9.23 -32.07 -3.28
CA LYS A 7 8.49 -31.87 -4.53
C LYS A 7 7.00 -31.73 -4.24
N ALA A 8 6.56 -30.50 -3.91
CA ALA A 8 5.15 -30.17 -3.80
C ALA A 8 4.42 -30.51 -5.11
N PRO A 9 3.11 -30.85 -5.04
CA PRO A 9 2.29 -31.11 -6.22
C PRO A 9 2.35 -29.96 -7.23
N ILE A 10 2.14 -30.28 -8.51
CA ILE A 10 2.13 -29.28 -9.57
C ILE A 10 0.81 -28.51 -9.53
N ASN A 11 0.90 -27.17 -9.55
CA ASN A 11 -0.25 -26.31 -9.69
C ASN A 11 -0.57 -26.12 -11.18
N TRP A 12 -1.46 -26.95 -11.72
CA TRP A 12 -1.81 -26.93 -13.14
C TRP A 12 -2.51 -25.64 -13.58
N ILE A 13 -3.24 -24.99 -12.68
CA ILE A 13 -3.90 -23.70 -12.96
C ILE A 13 -2.83 -22.63 -13.19
N ALA A 14 -1.83 -22.55 -12.30
CA ALA A 14 -0.71 -21.63 -12.44
C ALA A 14 0.14 -21.94 -13.66
N ILE A 15 0.42 -23.22 -13.97
CA ILE A 15 1.13 -23.59 -15.21
C ILE A 15 0.38 -23.11 -16.45
N PHE A 16 -0.94 -23.34 -16.51
CA PHE A 16 -1.73 -22.88 -17.65
C PHE A 16 -1.68 -21.35 -17.77
N ALA A 17 -1.91 -20.64 -16.67
CA ALA A 17 -1.98 -19.18 -16.68
C ALA A 17 -0.62 -18.50 -16.93
N LEU A 18 0.46 -19.03 -16.36
CA LEU A 18 1.77 -18.37 -16.32
C LEU A 18 2.79 -18.93 -17.32
N ILE A 19 2.52 -20.07 -17.95
CA ILE A 19 3.40 -20.69 -18.96
C ILE A 19 2.66 -20.84 -20.29
N PHE A 20 1.50 -21.50 -20.29
CA PHE A 20 0.78 -21.78 -21.54
C PHE A 20 0.21 -20.50 -22.19
N LEU A 21 -0.47 -19.63 -21.43
CA LEU A 21 -1.00 -18.36 -21.98
C LEU A 21 0.09 -17.45 -22.57
N PRO A 22 1.27 -17.27 -21.95
CA PRO A 22 2.39 -16.57 -22.59
C PRO A 22 2.84 -17.18 -23.91
N ILE A 23 2.91 -18.51 -24.02
CA ILE A 23 3.26 -19.19 -25.29
C ILE A 23 2.21 -18.86 -26.36
N VAL A 24 0.92 -18.92 -25.99
CA VAL A 24 -0.18 -18.53 -26.90
C VAL A 24 -0.01 -17.08 -27.34
N ALA A 25 0.32 -16.15 -26.45
CA ALA A 25 0.50 -14.74 -26.78
C ALA A 25 1.67 -14.49 -27.74
N VAL A 26 2.81 -15.15 -27.51
CA VAL A 26 4.01 -15.06 -28.36
C VAL A 26 3.75 -15.55 -29.78
N ILE A 27 2.78 -16.44 -29.98
CA ILE A 27 2.39 -16.95 -31.29
C ILE A 27 1.25 -16.10 -31.89
N ALA A 28 0.16 -15.92 -31.15
CA ALA A 28 -1.06 -15.30 -31.65
C ALA A 28 -0.90 -13.81 -31.96
N ILE A 29 -0.13 -13.05 -31.16
CA ILE A 29 0.02 -11.61 -31.37
C ILE A 29 0.82 -11.31 -32.65
N PRO A 30 2.00 -11.93 -32.91
CA PRO A 30 2.70 -11.71 -34.17
C PRO A 30 1.93 -12.24 -35.38
N LEU A 31 1.24 -13.38 -35.27
CA LEU A 31 0.40 -13.88 -36.35
C LEU A 31 -0.75 -12.93 -36.67
N TYR A 32 -1.40 -12.37 -35.64
CA TYR A 32 -2.41 -11.34 -35.84
C TYR A 32 -1.79 -10.10 -36.50
N ALA A 33 -0.66 -9.60 -35.99
CA ALA A 33 0.05 -8.44 -36.55
C ALA A 33 0.46 -8.61 -38.01
N TYR A 34 0.75 -9.85 -38.45
CA TYR A 34 1.10 -10.17 -39.83
C TYR A 34 -0.10 -10.07 -40.78
N HIS A 35 -1.29 -10.46 -40.31
CA HIS A 35 -2.52 -10.46 -41.11
C HIS A 35 -3.37 -9.19 -40.95
N TYR A 36 -3.23 -8.51 -39.82
CA TYR A 36 -4.03 -7.38 -39.38
C TYR A 36 -3.15 -6.37 -38.64
N ASP A 37 -3.31 -5.08 -38.93
CA ASP A 37 -2.61 -4.04 -38.17
C ASP A 37 -3.28 -3.80 -36.80
N PHE A 38 -2.47 -3.41 -35.81
CA PHE A 38 -2.97 -2.87 -34.56
C PHE A 38 -3.12 -1.36 -34.67
N SER A 39 -4.30 -0.84 -34.33
CA SER A 39 -4.49 0.62 -34.26
C SER A 39 -3.60 1.24 -33.17
N THR A 40 -3.18 2.50 -33.38
CA THR A 40 -2.49 3.27 -32.33
C THR A 40 -3.28 3.31 -31.02
N ALA A 41 -4.61 3.35 -31.12
CA ALA A 41 -5.49 3.38 -29.96
C ALA A 41 -5.53 2.03 -29.21
N ALA A 42 -5.31 0.89 -29.87
CA ALA A 42 -5.11 -0.39 -29.18
C ALA A 42 -3.80 -0.42 -28.38
N TRP A 43 -2.71 0.13 -28.92
CA TRP A 43 -1.44 0.31 -28.20
C TRP A 43 -1.57 1.25 -26.99
N VAL A 44 -2.29 2.37 -27.14
CA VAL A 44 -2.60 3.27 -26.02
C VAL A 44 -3.45 2.54 -24.97
N SER A 45 -4.43 1.74 -25.41
CA SER A 45 -5.27 0.95 -24.52
C SER A 45 -4.47 -0.05 -23.70
N LEU A 46 -3.45 -0.70 -24.28
CA LEU A 46 -2.51 -1.55 -23.53
C LEU A 46 -1.88 -0.79 -22.34
N LEU A 47 -1.33 0.40 -22.56
CA LEU A 47 -0.66 1.17 -21.50
C LEU A 47 -1.65 1.63 -20.42
N VAL A 48 -2.83 2.11 -20.82
CA VAL A 48 -3.89 2.57 -19.90
C VAL A 48 -4.41 1.40 -19.04
N LEU A 49 -4.67 0.25 -19.66
CA LEU A 49 -5.17 -0.94 -18.98
C LEU A 49 -4.10 -1.58 -18.09
N LEU A 50 -2.83 -1.52 -18.50
CA LEU A 50 -1.69 -1.92 -17.68
C LEU A 50 -1.59 -1.04 -16.42
N GLY A 51 -1.70 0.28 -16.57
CA GLY A 51 -1.74 1.20 -15.43
C GLY A 51 -2.94 0.99 -14.53
N THR A 52 -4.10 0.72 -15.12
CA THR A 52 -5.35 0.47 -14.39
C THR A 52 -5.24 -0.77 -13.51
N SER A 53 -4.79 -1.90 -14.07
CA SER A 53 -4.57 -3.14 -13.29
C SER A 53 -3.49 -2.97 -12.22
N SER A 54 -2.38 -2.30 -12.56
CA SER A 54 -1.27 -2.07 -11.62
C SER A 54 -1.70 -1.19 -10.44
N LEU A 55 -2.40 -0.08 -10.69
CA LEU A 55 -2.92 0.80 -9.62
C LEU A 55 -3.97 0.09 -8.75
N GLY A 56 -4.72 -0.88 -9.29
CA GLY A 56 -5.61 -1.72 -8.50
C GLY A 56 -4.87 -2.59 -7.48
N ILE A 57 -3.70 -3.11 -7.86
CA ILE A 57 -2.83 -3.87 -6.97
C ILE A 57 -2.14 -2.94 -5.97
N THR A 58 -1.49 -1.88 -6.44
CA THR A 58 -0.66 -1.02 -5.57
C THR A 58 -1.49 -0.16 -4.63
N ALA A 59 -2.52 0.56 -5.11
CA ALA A 59 -3.36 1.39 -4.26
C ALA A 59 -4.33 0.53 -3.43
N GLY A 60 -4.90 -0.50 -4.05
CA GLY A 60 -5.86 -1.40 -3.41
C GLY A 60 -5.19 -2.50 -2.60
N TYR A 61 -4.83 -3.60 -3.26
CA TYR A 61 -4.42 -4.86 -2.61
C TYR A 61 -3.29 -4.64 -1.60
N HIS A 62 -2.29 -3.89 -2.03
CA HIS A 62 -1.10 -3.61 -1.25
C HIS A 62 -1.33 -2.56 -0.15
N ARG A 63 -1.52 -1.29 -0.51
CA ARG A 63 -1.50 -0.20 0.47
C ARG A 63 -2.79 -0.11 1.29
N LEU A 64 -3.96 -0.39 0.70
CA LEU A 64 -5.24 -0.32 1.40
C LEU A 64 -5.52 -1.58 2.24
N TRP A 65 -5.51 -2.77 1.61
CA TRP A 65 -5.94 -4.00 2.28
C TRP A 65 -4.81 -4.72 3.02
N ALA A 66 -3.63 -4.89 2.43
CA ALA A 66 -2.53 -5.57 3.11
C ALA A 66 -1.94 -4.73 4.24
N HIS A 67 -1.63 -3.45 3.99
CA HIS A 67 -0.93 -2.59 4.96
C HIS A 67 -1.79 -1.61 5.76
N LYS A 68 -3.07 -1.42 5.38
CA LYS A 68 -3.97 -0.44 6.03
C LYS A 68 -3.35 0.96 6.11
N ALA A 69 -2.64 1.36 5.06
CA ALA A 69 -1.89 2.62 5.02
C ALA A 69 -2.82 3.83 4.87
N TYR A 70 -4.07 3.62 4.47
CA TYR A 70 -5.12 4.63 4.44
C TYR A 70 -6.51 3.98 4.53
N GLU A 71 -7.54 4.79 4.73
CA GLU A 71 -8.94 4.37 4.66
C GLU A 71 -9.59 4.91 3.38
N ALA A 72 -10.38 4.08 2.70
CA ALA A 72 -11.10 4.44 1.48
C ALA A 72 -12.62 4.43 1.71
N SER A 73 -13.33 5.33 1.03
CA SER A 73 -14.79 5.28 0.90
C SER A 73 -15.24 4.03 0.13
N LEU A 74 -16.49 3.60 0.32
CA LEU A 74 -17.01 2.41 -0.37
C LEU A 74 -16.91 2.50 -1.90
N PRO A 75 -17.24 3.64 -2.56
CA PRO A 75 -17.05 3.75 -4.01
C PRO A 75 -15.59 3.53 -4.45
N LEU A 76 -14.62 4.12 -3.73
CA LEU A 76 -13.21 3.93 -4.04
C LEU A 76 -12.78 2.48 -3.81
N LYS A 77 -13.24 1.83 -2.73
CA LYS A 77 -12.99 0.40 -2.49
C LYS A 77 -13.50 -0.47 -3.63
N ILE A 78 -14.71 -0.21 -4.15
CA ILE A 78 -15.29 -0.96 -5.27
C ILE A 78 -14.45 -0.77 -6.53
N ILE A 79 -14.07 0.46 -6.87
CA ILE A 79 -13.23 0.75 -8.03
C ILE A 79 -11.89 0.01 -7.94
N LEU A 80 -11.19 0.12 -6.80
CA LEU A 80 -9.91 -0.56 -6.59
C LEU A 80 -10.04 -2.08 -6.60
N MET A 81 -11.16 -2.63 -6.09
CA MET A 81 -11.44 -4.06 -6.15
C MET A 81 -11.60 -4.54 -7.59
N LEU A 82 -12.34 -3.81 -8.43
CA LEU A 82 -12.52 -4.14 -9.85
C LEU A 82 -11.19 -4.04 -10.61
N MET A 83 -10.45 -2.95 -10.39
CA MET A 83 -9.11 -2.74 -10.99
C MET A 83 -8.13 -3.86 -10.61
N GLY A 84 -8.07 -4.25 -9.32
CA GLY A 84 -7.20 -5.34 -8.88
C GLY A 84 -7.70 -6.72 -9.33
N THR A 85 -9.01 -6.92 -9.45
CA THR A 85 -9.57 -8.15 -10.04
C THR A 85 -9.17 -8.30 -11.52
N PHE A 86 -9.08 -7.18 -12.25
CA PHE A 86 -8.59 -7.15 -13.63
C PHE A 86 -7.09 -7.55 -13.76
N ALA A 87 -6.31 -7.47 -12.67
CA ALA A 87 -4.91 -7.89 -12.66
C ALA A 87 -4.72 -9.42 -12.52
N VAL A 88 -5.75 -10.16 -12.10
CA VAL A 88 -5.74 -11.64 -11.94
C VAL A 88 -4.56 -12.13 -11.07
N GLN A 89 -4.45 -11.61 -9.84
CA GLN A 89 -3.42 -12.00 -8.87
C GLN A 89 -4.03 -12.65 -7.61
N ASN A 90 -5.03 -13.52 -7.79
CA ASN A 90 -5.91 -14.03 -6.73
C ASN A 90 -6.79 -12.96 -6.06
N SER A 91 -7.63 -13.39 -5.11
CA SER A 91 -8.53 -12.49 -4.38
C SER A 91 -7.76 -11.54 -3.46
N ILE A 92 -8.41 -10.44 -3.05
CA ILE A 92 -7.87 -9.49 -2.07
C ILE A 92 -7.43 -10.22 -0.80
N LEU A 93 -8.26 -11.14 -0.30
CA LEU A 93 -7.96 -11.92 0.91
C LEU A 93 -6.71 -12.78 0.73
N PHE A 94 -6.63 -13.55 -0.37
CA PHE A 94 -5.50 -14.43 -0.67
C PHE A 94 -4.21 -13.63 -0.79
N TRP A 95 -4.21 -12.61 -1.64
CA TRP A 95 -3.05 -11.78 -1.92
C TRP A 95 -2.58 -11.05 -0.66
N SER A 96 -3.49 -10.38 0.06
CA SER A 96 -3.13 -9.58 1.23
C SER A 96 -2.66 -10.44 2.39
N SER A 97 -3.25 -11.63 2.59
CA SER A 97 -2.81 -12.57 3.62
C SER A 97 -1.42 -13.12 3.32
N GLY A 98 -1.16 -13.54 2.07
CA GLY A 98 0.17 -13.98 1.64
C GLY A 98 1.22 -12.87 1.77
N HIS A 99 0.89 -11.64 1.35
CA HIS A 99 1.77 -10.49 1.47
C HIS A 99 2.11 -10.13 2.92
N ARG A 100 1.14 -10.24 3.85
CA ARG A 100 1.38 -10.08 5.29
C ARG A 100 2.32 -11.17 5.85
N THR A 101 2.19 -12.40 5.37
CA THR A 101 3.11 -13.50 5.74
C THR A 101 4.53 -13.20 5.23
N HIS A 102 4.67 -12.74 3.99
CA HIS A 102 5.95 -12.32 3.43
C HIS A 102 6.61 -11.23 4.27
N HIS A 103 5.90 -10.14 4.62
CA HIS A 103 6.50 -9.10 5.47
C HIS A 103 6.90 -9.58 6.86
N ARG A 104 6.16 -10.52 7.44
CA ARG A 104 6.48 -11.07 8.77
C ARG A 104 7.71 -11.97 8.74
N HIS A 105 7.92 -12.69 7.65
CA HIS A 105 8.96 -13.72 7.54
C HIS A 105 9.94 -13.46 6.39
N VAL A 106 10.08 -12.20 5.96
CA VAL A 106 10.85 -11.83 4.76
C VAL A 106 12.20 -12.54 4.74
N ASP A 107 12.55 -13.12 3.60
CA ASP A 107 13.79 -13.88 3.36
C ASP A 107 13.90 -15.25 4.06
N ASP A 108 12.98 -15.63 4.96
CA ASP A 108 12.94 -16.97 5.57
C ASP A 108 12.59 -18.01 4.50
N ILE A 109 13.48 -18.97 4.27
CA ILE A 109 13.30 -19.95 3.20
C ILE A 109 12.03 -20.80 3.38
N ASP A 110 11.60 -21.08 4.60
CA ASP A 110 10.51 -22.02 4.87
C ASP A 110 9.17 -21.32 5.12
N LYS A 111 9.20 -20.04 5.50
CA LYS A 111 8.00 -19.28 5.88
C LYS A 111 7.64 -18.14 4.94
N ASP A 112 8.59 -17.59 4.17
CA ASP A 112 8.29 -16.60 3.14
C ASP A 112 7.85 -17.33 1.86
N PRO A 113 6.61 -17.11 1.38
CA PRO A 113 6.07 -17.78 0.19
C PRO A 113 7.02 -17.72 -1.02
N TYR A 114 7.70 -16.57 -1.21
CA TYR A 114 8.54 -16.27 -2.36
C TYR A 114 9.92 -15.77 -1.95
N SER A 115 10.48 -16.37 -0.89
CA SER A 115 11.83 -16.08 -0.39
C SER A 115 12.88 -16.00 -1.51
N ILE A 116 13.56 -14.85 -1.63
CA ILE A 116 14.64 -14.67 -2.60
C ILE A 116 15.85 -15.58 -2.32
N ASN A 117 15.99 -16.05 -1.08
CA ASN A 117 17.08 -16.95 -0.67
C ASN A 117 16.95 -18.35 -1.29
N ARG A 118 15.80 -18.67 -1.92
CA ARG A 118 15.64 -19.84 -2.79
C ARG A 118 16.06 -19.60 -4.24
N GLY A 119 16.44 -18.38 -4.57
CA GLY A 119 16.95 -17.97 -5.88
C GLY A 119 15.93 -17.19 -6.72
N PHE A 120 16.44 -16.48 -7.72
CA PHE A 120 15.66 -15.59 -8.59
C PHE A 120 14.42 -16.26 -9.19
N TRP A 121 14.58 -17.44 -9.81
CA TRP A 121 13.48 -18.11 -10.50
C TRP A 121 12.38 -18.62 -9.55
N TYR A 122 12.76 -19.01 -8.33
CA TYR A 122 11.78 -19.38 -7.32
C TYR A 122 10.93 -18.18 -6.93
N ALA A 123 11.57 -17.08 -6.51
CA ALA A 123 10.88 -15.86 -6.08
C ALA A 123 10.08 -15.17 -7.20
N HIS A 124 10.57 -15.26 -8.45
CA HIS A 124 9.90 -14.66 -9.61
C HIS A 124 8.62 -15.43 -9.99
N ILE A 125 8.68 -16.75 -10.16
CA ILE A 125 7.54 -17.51 -10.71
C ILE A 125 7.41 -18.91 -10.11
N GLY A 126 8.52 -19.54 -9.73
CA GLY A 126 8.57 -20.95 -9.32
C GLY A 126 7.73 -21.27 -8.08
N TRP A 127 7.57 -20.32 -7.16
CA TRP A 127 6.74 -20.48 -5.97
C TRP A 127 5.26 -20.70 -6.26
N MET A 128 4.76 -20.25 -7.43
CA MET A 128 3.36 -20.43 -7.85
C MET A 128 3.13 -21.70 -8.66
N LEU A 129 4.17 -22.27 -9.27
CA LEU A 129 4.02 -23.42 -10.18
C LEU A 129 3.77 -24.74 -9.44
N ARG A 130 3.89 -24.74 -8.11
CA ARG A 130 3.66 -25.88 -7.23
C ARG A 130 3.00 -25.44 -5.93
N ASP A 131 2.21 -26.32 -5.34
CA ASP A 131 1.44 -26.06 -4.12
C ASP A 131 2.32 -26.22 -2.87
N TYR A 132 3.31 -25.32 -2.72
CA TYR A 132 4.16 -25.30 -1.54
C TYR A 132 3.36 -24.88 -0.30
N PRO A 133 3.56 -25.51 0.87
CA PRO A 133 2.86 -25.12 2.09
C PRO A 133 3.06 -23.63 2.46
N ALA A 134 4.24 -23.06 2.18
CA ALA A 134 4.52 -21.65 2.43
C ALA A 134 3.76 -20.70 1.48
N ALA A 135 3.30 -21.18 0.32
CA ALA A 135 2.54 -20.40 -0.65
C ALA A 135 1.05 -20.31 -0.30
N GLU A 136 0.55 -21.20 0.56
CA GLU A 136 -0.83 -21.17 1.03
C GLU A 136 -1.03 -20.07 2.08
N PRO A 137 -1.92 -19.10 1.84
CA PRO A 137 -2.12 -17.98 2.76
C PRO A 137 -2.77 -18.41 4.07
N GLU A 138 -2.19 -17.98 5.18
CA GLU A 138 -2.76 -18.17 6.52
C GLU A 138 -3.80 -17.09 6.83
N PHE A 139 -5.06 -17.28 6.43
CA PHE A 139 -6.12 -16.26 6.60
C PHE A 139 -6.34 -15.78 8.05
N ARG A 140 -5.89 -16.53 9.05
CA ARG A 140 -5.87 -16.11 10.46
C ARG A 140 -5.06 -14.83 10.69
N ASN A 141 -4.11 -14.52 9.83
CA ASN A 141 -3.32 -13.28 9.88
C ASN A 141 -4.10 -12.04 9.37
N ALA A 142 -5.33 -12.22 8.88
CA ALA A 142 -6.15 -11.17 8.28
C ALA A 142 -7.60 -11.12 8.79
N PRO A 143 -7.84 -11.06 10.12
CA PRO A 143 -9.19 -11.02 10.67
C PRO A 143 -9.99 -9.79 10.22
N ASP A 144 -9.32 -8.67 9.95
CA ASP A 144 -9.98 -7.49 9.38
C ASP A 144 -10.54 -7.72 7.97
N LEU A 145 -9.85 -8.51 7.14
CA LEU A 145 -10.28 -8.81 5.78
C LEU A 145 -11.40 -9.85 5.77
N LEU A 146 -11.35 -10.82 6.68
CA LEU A 146 -12.43 -11.79 6.90
C LEU A 146 -13.75 -11.11 7.33
N ASN A 147 -13.65 -9.97 8.02
CA ASN A 147 -14.81 -9.19 8.45
C ASN A 147 -15.25 -8.11 7.42
N ASP A 148 -14.48 -7.87 6.35
CA ASP A 148 -14.86 -6.91 5.30
C ASP A 148 -15.78 -7.60 4.26
N LYS A 149 -17.06 -7.22 4.25
CA LYS A 149 -18.08 -7.80 3.37
C LYS A 149 -17.73 -7.68 1.89
N LEU A 150 -17.07 -6.60 1.47
CA LEU A 150 -16.70 -6.40 0.07
C LEU A 150 -15.56 -7.35 -0.33
N VAL A 151 -14.57 -7.51 0.56
CA VAL A 151 -13.46 -8.45 0.36
C VAL A 151 -13.98 -9.88 0.30
N MET A 152 -14.89 -10.26 1.20
CA MET A 152 -15.48 -11.60 1.21
C MET A 152 -16.39 -11.87 0.01
N PHE A 153 -17.13 -10.85 -0.46
CA PHE A 153 -17.87 -10.94 -1.72
C PHE A 153 -16.92 -11.24 -2.88
N GLN A 154 -15.83 -10.46 -3.01
CA GLN A 154 -14.87 -10.65 -4.09
C GLN A 154 -14.17 -12.01 -4.01
N HIS A 155 -13.82 -12.47 -2.82
CA HIS A 155 -13.21 -13.78 -2.63
C HIS A 155 -14.15 -14.92 -3.01
N LYS A 156 -15.43 -14.85 -2.60
CA LYS A 156 -16.44 -15.88 -2.91
C LYS A 156 -16.75 -15.96 -4.41
N TYR A 157 -16.82 -14.82 -5.09
CA TYR A 157 -17.18 -14.73 -6.50
C TYR A 157 -15.99 -14.41 -7.41
N TYR A 158 -14.76 -14.75 -6.97
CA TYR A 158 -13.55 -14.28 -7.63
C TYR A 158 -13.50 -14.65 -9.12
N VAL A 159 -13.69 -15.93 -9.46
CA VAL A 159 -13.62 -16.40 -10.85
C VAL A 159 -14.72 -15.78 -11.74
N PRO A 160 -16.02 -15.80 -11.37
CA PRO A 160 -17.04 -15.10 -12.13
C PRO A 160 -16.75 -13.59 -12.29
N LEU A 161 -16.22 -12.95 -11.23
CA LEU A 161 -15.90 -11.53 -11.26
C LEU A 161 -14.73 -11.22 -12.18
N VAL A 162 -13.69 -12.06 -12.22
CA VAL A 162 -12.59 -11.94 -13.19
C VAL A 162 -13.12 -11.96 -14.61
N VAL A 163 -13.98 -12.93 -14.95
CA VAL A 163 -14.58 -13.01 -16.30
C VAL A 163 -15.42 -11.77 -16.59
N ALA A 164 -16.34 -11.40 -15.70
CA ALA A 164 -17.23 -10.27 -15.89
C ALA A 164 -16.47 -8.94 -16.06
N VAL A 165 -15.46 -8.69 -15.23
CA VAL A 165 -14.63 -7.48 -15.29
C VAL A 165 -13.83 -7.42 -16.60
N HIS A 166 -13.25 -8.53 -17.05
CA HIS A 166 -12.50 -8.55 -18.31
C HIS A 166 -13.42 -8.33 -19.52
N VAL A 167 -14.57 -9.01 -19.57
CA VAL A 167 -15.56 -8.83 -20.65
C VAL A 167 -16.05 -7.38 -20.67
N ALA A 168 -16.38 -6.80 -19.52
CA ALA A 168 -16.86 -5.43 -19.43
C ALA A 168 -15.79 -4.42 -19.87
N ILE A 169 -14.58 -4.47 -19.29
CA ILE A 169 -13.53 -3.50 -19.56
C ILE A 169 -13.05 -3.62 -21.01
N LEU A 170 -12.70 -4.83 -21.47
CA LEU A 170 -12.17 -5.02 -22.83
C LEU A 170 -13.25 -4.76 -23.88
N GLY A 171 -14.50 -5.18 -23.62
CA GLY A 171 -15.62 -4.94 -24.52
C GLY A 171 -15.92 -3.45 -24.69
N ILE A 172 -16.00 -2.69 -23.59
CA ILE A 172 -16.27 -1.25 -23.63
C ILE A 172 -15.11 -0.51 -24.33
N VAL A 173 -13.86 -0.79 -23.96
CA VAL A 173 -12.70 -0.11 -24.54
C VAL A 173 -12.53 -0.47 -26.01
N GLY A 174 -12.66 -1.75 -26.35
CA GLY A 174 -12.58 -2.25 -27.73
C GLY A 174 -13.65 -1.64 -28.63
N TRP A 175 -14.88 -1.50 -28.13
CA TRP A 175 -15.97 -0.84 -28.85
C TRP A 175 -15.71 0.66 -29.01
N ALA A 176 -15.30 1.35 -27.96
CA ALA A 176 -15.08 2.79 -27.97
C ALA A 176 -13.93 3.21 -28.90
N VAL A 177 -12.92 2.36 -29.03
CA VAL A 177 -11.76 2.59 -29.91
C VAL A 177 -12.00 2.11 -31.34
N GLY A 178 -12.96 1.21 -31.56
CA GLY A 178 -13.22 0.61 -32.87
C GLY A 178 -12.25 -0.52 -33.26
N ASP A 179 -11.43 -1.01 -32.32
CA ASP A 179 -10.45 -2.08 -32.53
C ASP A 179 -10.55 -3.12 -31.41
N MET A 180 -11.63 -3.91 -31.46
CA MET A 180 -11.94 -4.91 -30.43
C MET A 180 -10.83 -5.95 -30.29
N TRP A 181 -10.37 -6.53 -31.40
CA TRP A 181 -9.37 -7.59 -31.38
C TRP A 181 -7.99 -7.06 -30.97
N GLY A 182 -7.62 -5.85 -31.40
CA GLY A 182 -6.41 -5.18 -30.92
C GLY A 182 -6.44 -4.97 -29.41
N VAL A 183 -7.56 -4.51 -28.86
CA VAL A 183 -7.71 -4.32 -27.40
C VAL A 183 -7.72 -5.66 -26.65
N VAL A 184 -8.35 -6.71 -27.18
CA VAL A 184 -8.35 -8.04 -26.54
C VAL A 184 -6.96 -8.65 -26.54
N LEU A 185 -6.22 -8.58 -27.64
CA LEU A 185 -4.87 -9.14 -27.74
C LEU A 185 -3.84 -8.32 -26.96
N LEU A 186 -3.83 -7.00 -27.11
CA LEU A 186 -2.86 -6.14 -26.43
C LEU A 186 -3.31 -5.81 -25.00
N GLY A 187 -4.47 -5.18 -24.84
CA GLY A 187 -5.02 -4.76 -23.54
C GLY A 187 -5.54 -5.90 -22.67
N GLY A 188 -5.92 -7.03 -23.28
CA GLY A 188 -6.28 -8.26 -22.58
C GLY A 188 -5.06 -9.15 -22.34
N LEU A 189 -4.58 -9.84 -23.37
CA LEU A 189 -3.60 -10.92 -23.22
C LEU A 189 -2.17 -10.42 -22.92
N LEU A 190 -1.59 -9.57 -23.76
CA LEU A 190 -0.22 -9.06 -23.56
C LEU A 190 -0.08 -8.30 -22.25
N ARG A 191 -1.04 -7.41 -21.97
CA ARG A 191 -1.12 -6.63 -20.72
C ARG A 191 -1.13 -7.53 -19.49
N LEU A 192 -1.86 -8.65 -19.52
CA LEU A 192 -1.92 -9.58 -18.38
C LEU A 192 -0.54 -10.17 -18.07
N ILE A 193 0.16 -10.64 -19.12
CA ILE A 193 1.50 -11.20 -19.01
C ILE A 193 2.49 -10.17 -18.48
N LEU A 194 2.48 -8.96 -19.04
CA LEU A 194 3.34 -7.86 -18.59
C LEU A 194 3.04 -7.49 -17.13
N SER A 195 1.77 -7.39 -16.74
CA SER A 195 1.34 -7.07 -15.38
C SER A 195 1.86 -8.09 -14.35
N HIS A 196 1.77 -9.39 -14.69
CA HIS A 196 2.29 -10.47 -13.85
C HIS A 196 3.81 -10.36 -13.68
N HIS A 197 4.58 -10.31 -14.77
CA HIS A 197 6.04 -10.24 -14.67
C HIS A 197 6.55 -8.97 -13.97
N VAL A 198 5.90 -7.82 -14.22
CA VAL A 198 6.19 -6.59 -13.50
C VAL A 198 5.99 -6.77 -12.00
N THR A 199 4.89 -7.40 -11.58
CA THR A 199 4.64 -7.67 -10.16
C THR A 199 5.67 -8.65 -9.60
N PHE A 200 6.02 -9.69 -10.36
CA PHE A 200 7.00 -10.70 -9.95
C PHE A 200 8.41 -10.14 -9.79
N PHE A 201 8.75 -9.05 -10.50
CA PHE A 201 10.00 -8.32 -10.28
C PHE A 201 10.10 -7.67 -8.90
N ILE A 202 8.98 -7.40 -8.22
CA ILE A 202 8.99 -6.93 -6.83
C ILE A 202 9.57 -8.03 -5.93
N ASN A 203 9.09 -9.26 -6.06
CA ASN A 203 9.58 -10.39 -5.24
C ASN A 203 11.02 -10.78 -5.58
N SER A 204 11.44 -10.56 -6.83
CA SER A 204 12.74 -11.01 -7.34
C SER A 204 13.75 -9.87 -7.43
N LEU A 205 13.66 -9.02 -8.45
CA LEU A 205 14.63 -7.95 -8.69
C LEU A 205 14.69 -6.92 -7.56
N CYS A 206 13.58 -6.54 -6.91
CA CYS A 206 13.64 -5.64 -5.76
C CYS A 206 14.31 -6.26 -4.53
N HIS A 207 14.58 -7.57 -4.53
CA HIS A 207 15.38 -8.26 -3.51
C HIS A 207 16.82 -8.58 -3.98
N MET A 208 17.22 -8.14 -5.16
CA MET A 208 18.55 -8.42 -5.74
C MET A 208 19.29 -7.18 -6.24
N TRP A 209 18.57 -6.24 -6.89
CA TRP A 209 19.16 -5.14 -7.63
C TRP A 209 18.68 -3.77 -7.15
N GLY A 210 19.60 -2.98 -6.59
CA GLY A 210 19.31 -1.64 -6.07
C GLY A 210 20.15 -1.31 -4.84
N LYS A 211 19.73 -0.30 -4.08
CA LYS A 211 20.42 0.18 -2.87
C LYS A 211 19.62 -0.17 -1.62
N ARG A 212 20.28 -0.22 -0.45
CA ARG A 212 19.63 -0.37 0.86
C ARG A 212 19.84 0.88 1.72
N PRO A 213 19.14 1.99 1.41
CA PRO A 213 19.36 3.26 2.10
C PRO A 213 18.77 3.31 3.51
N TYR A 214 17.84 2.44 3.90
CA TYR A 214 17.12 2.56 5.18
C TYR A 214 17.36 1.40 6.16
N THR A 215 17.58 0.18 5.67
CA THR A 215 17.90 -0.99 6.50
C THR A 215 18.64 -2.04 5.67
N ASP A 216 19.45 -2.88 6.31
CA ASP A 216 20.03 -4.08 5.72
C ASP A 216 19.63 -5.38 6.45
N GLU A 217 18.62 -5.32 7.32
CA GLU A 217 18.05 -6.47 8.04
C GLU A 217 17.41 -7.51 7.11
N ASN A 218 17.02 -7.10 5.89
CA ASN A 218 16.48 -7.97 4.86
C ASN A 218 17.05 -7.60 3.49
N THR A 219 16.68 -8.37 2.47
CA THR A 219 17.25 -8.27 1.14
C THR A 219 16.63 -7.18 0.26
N ALA A 220 15.51 -6.57 0.67
CA ALA A 220 14.80 -5.58 -0.13
C ALA A 220 15.68 -4.36 -0.46
N ARG A 221 15.55 -3.85 -1.68
CA ARG A 221 16.37 -2.79 -2.27
C ARG A 221 15.50 -1.75 -2.96
N ASP A 222 15.93 -0.51 -2.88
CA ASP A 222 15.37 0.61 -3.64
C ASP A 222 15.99 0.68 -5.03
N ASN A 223 15.15 0.78 -6.06
CA ASN A 223 15.56 0.92 -7.44
C ASN A 223 14.57 1.79 -8.23
N PHE A 224 15.08 2.86 -8.83
CA PHE A 224 14.29 3.82 -9.60
C PHE A 224 13.70 3.21 -10.88
N TRP A 225 14.46 2.40 -11.60
CA TRP A 225 13.99 1.77 -12.85
C TRP A 225 12.91 0.73 -12.57
N LEU A 226 13.08 -0.04 -11.50
CA LEU A 226 12.02 -0.94 -11.03
C LEU A 226 10.79 -0.15 -10.59
N ALA A 227 10.95 1.01 -9.93
CA ALA A 227 9.81 1.83 -9.54
C ALA A 227 9.00 2.34 -10.75
N ILE A 228 9.63 2.61 -11.90
CA ILE A 228 8.91 2.92 -13.14
C ILE A 228 8.11 1.71 -13.61
N ALA A 229 8.76 0.55 -13.73
CA ALA A 229 8.11 -0.67 -14.19
C ALA A 229 6.94 -1.07 -13.29
N THR A 230 7.12 -0.98 -11.97
CA THR A 230 6.19 -1.46 -10.93
C THR A 230 5.29 -0.37 -10.38
N TRP A 231 5.09 0.75 -11.10
CA TRP A 231 4.13 1.80 -10.72
C TRP A 231 4.34 2.38 -9.30
N GLY A 232 5.60 2.50 -8.89
CA GLY A 232 6.03 3.07 -7.61
C GLY A 232 6.53 2.05 -6.59
N GLU A 233 6.36 0.75 -6.83
CA GLU A 233 6.69 -0.29 -5.84
C GLU A 233 8.19 -0.62 -5.72
N GLY A 234 9.04 -0.05 -6.59
CA GLY A 234 10.48 -0.34 -6.63
C GLY A 234 11.31 0.27 -5.49
N TYR A 235 10.75 1.13 -4.65
CA TYR A 235 11.40 1.58 -3.41
C TYR A 235 11.15 0.58 -2.28
N HIS A 236 11.62 -0.64 -2.49
CA HIS A 236 11.25 -1.79 -1.68
C HIS A 236 11.99 -1.84 -0.35
N ASN A 237 13.21 -1.29 -0.28
CA ASN A 237 13.93 -1.19 1.00
C ASN A 237 13.19 -0.26 1.96
N TYR A 238 12.73 0.91 1.48
CA TYR A 238 11.89 1.80 2.26
C TYR A 238 10.61 1.10 2.72
N HIS A 239 9.93 0.44 1.78
CA HIS A 239 8.67 -0.22 2.03
C HIS A 239 8.78 -1.29 3.13
N HIS A 240 9.82 -2.12 3.12
CA HIS A 240 9.97 -3.19 4.10
C HIS A 240 10.19 -2.70 5.54
N ILE A 241 10.95 -1.62 5.75
CA ILE A 241 11.12 -1.03 7.09
C ILE A 241 9.90 -0.20 7.52
N PHE A 242 9.23 0.47 6.59
CA PHE A 242 8.17 1.46 6.85
C PHE A 242 6.85 1.07 6.18
N GLN A 243 6.48 -0.20 6.26
CA GLN A 243 5.36 -0.82 5.52
C GLN A 243 3.98 -0.16 5.71
N TYR A 244 3.80 0.61 6.79
CA TYR A 244 2.54 1.31 7.06
C TYR A 244 2.46 2.71 6.41
N ASP A 245 3.52 3.25 5.80
CA ASP A 245 3.43 4.50 5.04
C ASP A 245 2.63 4.26 3.76
N TYR A 246 1.72 5.18 3.42
CA TYR A 246 0.98 5.09 2.16
C TYR A 246 1.85 5.38 0.93
N ARG A 247 3.11 5.74 1.11
CA ARG A 247 4.09 6.04 0.07
C ARG A 247 5.21 5.02 0.11
N ASN A 248 5.61 4.53 -1.07
CA ASN A 248 6.90 3.87 -1.22
C ASN A 248 7.95 4.91 -1.63
N GLY A 249 7.61 5.77 -2.60
CA GLY A 249 8.45 6.89 -3.00
C GLY A 249 8.26 8.09 -2.06
N VAL A 250 9.00 8.16 -0.95
CA VAL A 250 8.86 9.23 0.04
C VAL A 250 9.44 10.57 -0.36
N LYS A 251 10.44 10.59 -1.25
CA LYS A 251 11.03 11.83 -1.78
C LYS A 251 10.10 12.40 -2.85
N TRP A 252 10.05 13.72 -2.97
CA TRP A 252 9.10 14.40 -3.88
C TRP A 252 9.34 14.04 -5.36
N TRP A 253 10.59 13.80 -5.74
CA TRP A 253 11.02 13.41 -7.08
C TRP A 253 10.92 11.90 -7.36
N GLN A 254 10.67 11.07 -6.34
CA GLN A 254 10.54 9.63 -6.53
C GLN A 254 9.21 9.32 -7.21
N TYR A 255 9.32 8.67 -8.38
CA TYR A 255 8.19 8.21 -9.18
C TYR A 255 7.35 7.20 -8.39
N ASP A 256 6.15 7.61 -7.98
CA ASP A 256 5.19 6.78 -7.25
C ASP A 256 3.78 7.28 -7.63
N PRO A 257 3.25 6.84 -8.79
CA PRO A 257 1.92 7.25 -9.25
C PRO A 257 0.82 6.83 -8.27
N THR A 258 1.02 5.72 -7.56
CA THR A 258 0.11 5.23 -6.53
C THR A 258 -0.03 6.22 -5.38
N LYS A 259 1.08 6.80 -4.90
CA LYS A 259 1.07 7.89 -3.90
C LYS A 259 0.26 9.09 -4.38
N TRP A 260 0.42 9.49 -5.63
CA TRP A 260 -0.29 10.64 -6.19
C TRP A 260 -1.78 10.35 -6.34
N LEU A 261 -2.15 9.15 -6.78
CA LEU A 261 -3.54 8.70 -6.84
C LEU A 261 -4.21 8.77 -5.47
N ILE A 262 -3.61 8.13 -4.45
CA ILE A 262 -4.17 8.10 -3.09
C ILE A 262 -4.29 9.52 -2.51
N TRP A 263 -3.27 10.36 -2.74
CA TRP A 263 -3.29 11.76 -2.29
C TRP A 263 -4.42 12.55 -2.97
N SER A 264 -4.60 12.41 -4.28
CA SER A 264 -5.69 13.06 -5.02
C SER A 264 -7.06 12.58 -4.52
N CYS A 265 -7.24 11.28 -4.31
CA CYS A 265 -8.45 10.74 -3.70
C CYS A 265 -8.71 11.33 -2.30
N SER A 266 -7.66 11.64 -1.53
CA SER A 266 -7.83 12.28 -0.22
C SER A 266 -8.34 13.72 -0.33
N LYS A 267 -7.92 14.45 -1.37
CA LYS A 267 -8.42 15.81 -1.64
C LYS A 267 -9.89 15.81 -2.07
N LEU A 268 -10.34 14.73 -2.70
CA LEU A 268 -11.73 14.51 -3.08
C LEU A 268 -12.59 13.91 -1.95
N GLY A 269 -12.03 13.68 -0.75
CA GLY A 269 -12.75 13.06 0.37
C GLY A 269 -13.01 11.54 0.20
N LEU A 270 -12.45 10.91 -0.83
CA LEU A 270 -12.57 9.48 -1.09
C LEU A 270 -11.57 8.63 -0.29
N ALA A 271 -10.47 9.23 0.15
CA ALA A 271 -9.48 8.62 1.02
C ALA A 271 -9.23 9.49 2.27
N LYS A 272 -8.97 8.85 3.41
CA LYS A 272 -8.71 9.53 4.69
C LYS A 272 -7.68 8.75 5.51
N ASN A 273 -7.18 9.36 6.58
CA ASN A 273 -6.22 8.75 7.51
C ASN A 273 -4.97 8.18 6.80
N LEU A 274 -4.44 8.92 5.82
CA LEU A 274 -3.20 8.56 5.11
C LEU A 274 -2.03 8.53 6.09
N ARG A 275 -1.55 7.33 6.41
CA ARG A 275 -0.43 7.10 7.33
C ARG A 275 0.88 7.52 6.69
N ARG A 276 1.67 8.29 7.43
CA ARG A 276 3.00 8.77 7.00
C ARG A 276 3.98 8.57 8.13
N ILE A 277 5.15 8.04 7.82
CA ILE A 277 6.25 8.00 8.77
C ILE A 277 6.78 9.44 8.94
N PRO A 278 7.02 9.88 10.19
CA PRO A 278 7.65 11.17 10.45
C PRO A 278 8.97 11.30 9.69
N SER A 279 9.20 12.45 9.06
CA SER A 279 10.41 12.71 8.27
C SER A 279 11.70 12.47 9.06
N PHE A 280 11.66 12.68 10.36
CA PHE A 280 12.74 12.38 11.28
C PHE A 280 13.13 10.90 11.30
N ASN A 281 12.16 9.98 11.46
CA ASN A 281 12.42 8.55 11.52
C ASN A 281 13.03 8.04 10.20
N ILE A 282 12.55 8.59 9.07
CA ILE A 282 13.10 8.29 7.74
C ILE A 282 14.57 8.74 7.65
N LYS A 283 14.85 9.99 8.06
CA LYS A 283 16.22 10.54 8.07
C LYS A 283 17.15 9.79 9.03
N LYS A 284 16.64 9.37 10.19
CA LYS A 284 17.38 8.55 11.17
C LYS A 284 17.84 7.25 10.52
N ALA A 285 16.93 6.51 9.89
CA ALA A 285 17.23 5.26 9.21
C ALA A 285 18.26 5.48 8.07
N GLU A 286 18.05 6.52 7.25
CA GLU A 286 18.97 6.86 6.17
C GLU A 286 20.38 7.21 6.68
N LEU A 287 20.49 7.99 7.76
CA LEU A 287 21.78 8.38 8.32
C LEU A 287 22.47 7.20 9.01
N ALA A 288 21.74 6.35 9.73
CA ALA A 288 22.29 5.16 10.36
C ALA A 288 22.95 4.22 9.32
N MET A 289 22.28 3.99 8.18
CA MET A 289 22.87 3.19 7.09
C MET A 289 24.07 3.88 6.44
N ARG A 290 24.06 5.21 6.30
CA ARG A 290 25.23 5.95 5.79
C ARG A 290 26.44 5.81 6.69
N PHE A 291 26.27 5.93 8.02
CA PHE A 291 27.35 5.69 8.97
C PHE A 291 27.87 4.25 8.89
N LYS A 292 26.96 3.27 8.84
CA LYS A 292 27.33 1.86 8.68
C LYS A 292 28.16 1.59 7.42
N TYR A 293 27.76 2.15 6.27
CA TYR A 293 28.54 2.02 5.03
C TYR A 293 29.88 2.76 5.11
N ALA A 294 29.93 3.95 5.71
CA ALA A 294 31.18 4.68 5.89
C ALA A 294 32.19 3.89 6.76
N GLU A 295 31.74 3.24 7.83
CA GLU A 295 32.58 2.36 8.65
C GLU A 295 33.09 1.14 7.87
N GLN A 296 32.24 0.53 7.03
CA GLN A 296 32.62 -0.59 6.16
C GLN A 296 33.64 -0.16 5.10
N ASP A 297 33.43 0.99 4.45
CA ASP A 297 34.36 1.53 3.45
C ASP A 297 35.71 1.84 4.07
N LEU A 298 35.74 2.46 5.26
CA LEU A 298 36.98 2.71 6.01
C LEU A 298 37.70 1.40 6.36
N ALA A 299 36.98 0.32 6.67
CA ALA A 299 37.60 -0.97 6.94
C ALA A 299 38.25 -1.61 5.70
N VAL A 300 37.71 -1.36 4.50
CA VAL A 300 38.21 -1.94 3.24
C VAL A 300 39.36 -1.11 2.65
N TYR A 301 39.23 0.21 2.61
CA TYR A 301 40.24 1.11 2.02
C TYR A 301 41.34 1.55 3.01
N GLY A 302 41.19 1.21 4.28
CA GLY A 302 42.12 1.59 5.34
C GLY A 302 43.38 0.73 5.47
N HIS A 303 43.67 -0.12 4.49
CA HIS A 303 44.75 -1.09 4.58
C HIS A 303 46.17 -0.49 4.52
N ASP A 304 46.31 0.83 4.26
CA ASP A 304 47.62 1.50 4.10
C ASP A 304 47.89 2.74 4.98
N MET A 305 47.06 3.07 5.99
CA MET A 305 47.37 4.16 6.95
C MET A 305 46.80 3.92 8.36
N ASN A 306 47.58 3.28 9.24
CA ASN A 306 47.11 2.81 10.55
C ASN A 306 46.87 3.88 11.64
N ALA A 307 47.26 5.15 11.45
CA ALA A 307 47.02 6.22 12.43
C ALA A 307 45.78 7.08 12.09
N ASP A 308 45.66 7.55 10.85
CA ASP A 308 44.52 8.36 10.40
C ASP A 308 43.21 7.56 10.36
N LEU A 309 43.28 6.26 10.09
CA LEU A 309 42.09 5.42 10.02
C LEU A 309 41.43 5.22 11.39
N ASN A 310 42.24 5.02 12.44
CA ASN A 310 41.74 4.87 13.79
C ASN A 310 41.15 6.19 14.31
N ALA A 311 41.79 7.32 13.98
CA ALA A 311 41.25 8.65 14.27
C ALA A 311 39.93 8.91 13.52
N MET A 312 39.83 8.53 12.25
CA MET A 312 38.58 8.64 11.48
C MET A 312 37.47 7.74 12.03
N LYS A 313 37.77 6.48 12.37
CA LYS A 313 36.80 5.57 13.00
C LYS A 313 36.28 6.13 14.33
N GLN A 314 37.17 6.66 15.18
CA GLN A 314 36.77 7.33 16.42
C GLN A 314 35.90 8.55 16.15
N LYS A 315 36.26 9.38 15.17
CA LYS A 315 35.47 10.56 14.81
C LYS A 315 34.08 10.19 14.30
N VAL A 316 33.98 9.15 13.48
CA VAL A 316 32.70 8.61 12.99
C VAL A 316 31.85 8.08 14.15
N ALA A 317 32.44 7.32 15.08
CA ALA A 317 31.74 6.82 16.26
C ALA A 317 31.25 7.96 17.18
N GLN A 318 32.08 8.99 17.39
CA GLN A 318 31.71 10.18 18.16
C GLN A 318 30.55 10.96 17.52
N GLU A 319 30.59 11.17 16.21
CA GLU A 319 29.51 11.83 15.47
C GLU A 319 28.21 11.00 15.53
N TYR A 320 28.31 9.67 15.45
CA TYR A 320 27.16 8.78 15.60
C TYR A 320 26.55 8.84 17.01
N GLU A 321 27.39 8.88 18.05
CA GLU A 321 26.94 9.00 19.44
C GLU A 321 26.30 10.38 19.71
N ALA A 322 26.93 11.46 19.25
CA ALA A 322 26.39 12.82 19.34
C ALA A 322 25.05 12.94 18.58
N PHE A 323 24.96 12.33 17.39
CA PHE A 323 23.71 12.24 16.64
C PHE A 323 22.65 11.48 17.42
N THR A 324 22.99 10.34 18.04
CA THR A 324 22.07 9.52 18.84
C THR A 324 21.59 10.25 20.09
N HIS A 325 22.45 11.03 20.74
CA HIS A 325 22.07 11.87 21.87
C HIS A 325 21.08 12.96 21.44
N THR A 326 21.41 13.71 20.38
CA THR A 326 20.53 14.71 19.77
C THR A 326 19.17 14.10 19.38
N LEU A 327 19.19 12.84 18.95
CA LEU A 327 18.00 12.09 18.57
C LEU A 327 17.09 11.78 19.76
N ASN A 328 17.69 11.41 20.90
CA ASN A 328 16.97 11.14 22.13
C ASN A 328 16.36 12.43 22.70
N ASP A 329 17.10 13.53 22.65
CA ASP A 329 16.61 14.84 23.10
C ASP A 329 15.43 15.32 22.25
N TRP A 330 15.53 15.19 20.93
CA TRP A 330 14.42 15.52 20.03
C TRP A 330 13.18 14.65 20.28
N THR A 331 13.37 13.35 20.52
CA THR A 331 12.25 12.42 20.84
C THR A 331 11.54 12.86 22.10
N LYS A 332 12.29 13.19 23.17
CA LYS A 332 11.72 13.73 24.42
C LYS A 332 10.95 15.02 24.19
N LEU A 333 11.49 15.96 23.41
CA LEU A 333 10.80 17.21 23.08
C LEU A 333 9.50 16.98 22.29
N LYS A 334 9.48 16.00 21.36
CA LYS A 334 8.27 15.64 20.63
C LYS A 334 7.21 14.98 21.51
N GLU A 335 7.62 14.13 22.43
CA GLU A 335 6.72 13.53 23.41
C GLU A 335 6.11 14.61 24.31
N GLN A 336 6.92 15.54 24.81
CA GLN A 336 6.46 16.72 25.54
C GLN A 336 5.48 17.57 24.72
N GLU A 337 5.77 17.85 23.46
CA GLU A 337 4.86 18.60 22.57
C GLU A 337 3.52 17.88 22.41
N LEU A 338 3.54 16.55 22.22
CA LEU A 338 2.33 15.75 22.08
C LEU A 338 1.50 15.76 23.38
N HIS A 339 2.15 15.62 24.53
CA HIS A 339 1.50 15.71 25.83
C HIS A 339 0.89 17.09 26.06
N ALA A 340 1.62 18.17 25.76
CA ALA A 340 1.14 19.53 25.85
C ALA A 340 -0.08 19.77 24.95
N LYS A 341 -0.04 19.29 23.70
CA LYS A 341 -1.17 19.38 22.77
C LYS A 341 -2.40 18.61 23.25
N LYS A 342 -2.22 17.40 23.78
CA LYS A 342 -3.31 16.61 24.38
C LYS A 342 -3.93 17.34 25.58
N ALA A 343 -3.10 17.89 26.46
CA ALA A 343 -3.55 18.66 27.62
C ALA A 343 -4.36 19.90 27.18
N ALA A 344 -3.85 20.68 26.21
CA ALA A 344 -4.54 21.86 25.69
C ALA A 344 -5.90 21.52 25.05
N VAL A 345 -6.00 20.40 24.34
CA VAL A 345 -7.28 19.93 23.79
C VAL A 345 -8.25 19.52 24.90
N ALA A 346 -7.78 18.78 25.91
CA ALA A 346 -8.61 18.37 27.04
C ALA A 346 -9.14 19.58 27.82
N GLU A 347 -8.29 20.58 28.07
CA GLU A 347 -8.68 21.84 28.70
C GLU A 347 -9.72 22.60 27.87
N LYS A 348 -9.52 22.70 26.56
CA LYS A 348 -10.47 23.36 25.67
C LYS A 348 -11.83 22.66 25.64
N ILE A 349 -11.85 21.32 25.66
CA ILE A 349 -13.09 20.53 25.76
C ILE A 349 -13.76 20.79 27.11
N HIS A 350 -13.01 20.77 28.21
CA HIS A 350 -13.54 21.03 29.55
C HIS A 350 -14.16 22.42 29.67
N ASN A 351 -13.48 23.46 29.20
CA ASN A 351 -13.99 24.82 29.20
C ASN A 351 -15.26 24.97 28.35
N MET A 352 -15.35 24.24 27.24
CA MET A 352 -16.53 24.25 26.37
C MET A 352 -17.73 23.52 27.00
N ASP A 353 -17.50 22.43 27.74
CA ASP A 353 -18.53 21.73 28.50
C ASP A 353 -19.12 22.61 29.62
N ILE A 354 -18.26 23.31 30.37
CA ILE A 354 -18.69 24.27 31.40
C ILE A 354 -19.54 25.38 30.76
N LYS A 355 -19.07 25.96 29.65
CA LYS A 355 -19.80 27.02 28.96
C LYS A 355 -21.18 26.55 28.50
N LEU A 356 -21.26 25.36 27.87
CA LEU A 356 -22.53 24.79 27.43
C LEU A 356 -23.49 24.57 28.60
N LYS A 357 -23.03 24.06 29.75
CA LYS A 357 -23.86 23.90 30.95
C LYS A 357 -24.43 25.22 31.44
N VAL A 358 -23.62 26.28 31.48
CA VAL A 358 -24.08 27.62 31.86
C VAL A 358 -25.13 28.13 30.86
N ASP A 359 -24.86 28.00 29.56
CA ASP A 359 -25.79 28.43 28.51
C ASP A 359 -27.13 27.66 28.60
N PHE A 360 -27.10 26.34 28.85
CA PHE A 360 -28.30 25.54 29.08
C PHE A 360 -29.11 26.01 30.29
N GLN A 361 -28.45 26.24 31.44
CA GLN A 361 -29.13 26.74 32.65
C GLN A 361 -29.80 28.09 32.41
N LEU A 362 -29.14 28.97 31.64
CA LEU A 362 -29.65 30.30 31.33
C LEU A 362 -30.87 30.23 30.40
N VAL A 363 -30.89 29.27 29.46
CA VAL A 363 -32.07 28.97 28.63
C VAL A 363 -33.21 28.39 29.48
N GLU A 364 -32.94 27.46 30.39
CA GLU A 364 -33.95 26.90 31.29
C GLU A 364 -34.58 27.97 32.19
N GLN A 365 -33.79 28.88 32.75
CA GLN A 365 -34.30 30.02 33.53
C GLN A 365 -35.21 30.91 32.69
N LYS A 366 -34.81 31.24 31.45
CA LYS A 366 -35.65 32.02 30.53
C LYS A 366 -36.97 31.31 30.25
N LEU A 367 -36.95 30.00 29.99
CA LEU A 367 -38.15 29.20 29.78
C LEU A 367 -39.07 29.20 31.01
N SER A 368 -38.52 29.08 32.21
CA SER A 368 -39.28 29.18 33.47
C SER A 368 -39.97 30.54 33.60
N PHE A 369 -39.24 31.63 33.33
CA PHE A 369 -39.80 32.98 33.38
C PHE A 369 -40.90 33.20 32.32
N HIS A 370 -40.73 32.65 31.11
CA HIS A 370 -41.78 32.66 30.09
C HIS A 370 -43.02 31.88 30.55
N ARG A 371 -42.85 30.73 31.19
CA ARG A 371 -43.94 29.92 31.74
C ARG A 371 -44.72 30.70 32.80
N GLU A 372 -44.03 31.31 33.77
CA GLU A 372 -44.67 32.11 34.83
C GLU A 372 -45.44 33.31 34.25
N ARG A 373 -44.87 34.00 33.26
CA ARG A 373 -45.57 35.08 32.54
C ARG A 373 -46.83 34.58 31.85
N LEU A 374 -46.76 33.43 31.19
CA LEU A 374 -47.91 32.83 30.50
C LEU A 374 -49.01 32.42 31.50
N GLU A 375 -48.64 31.78 32.61
CA GLU A 375 -49.59 31.41 33.67
C GLU A 375 -50.27 32.64 34.26
N THR A 376 -49.53 33.73 34.48
CA THR A 376 -50.06 34.99 34.98
C THR A 376 -51.05 35.61 33.98
N LEU A 377 -50.69 35.65 32.69
CA LEU A 377 -51.57 36.09 31.61
C LEU A 377 -52.86 35.27 31.56
N MET A 378 -52.75 33.93 31.60
CA MET A 378 -53.92 33.05 31.59
C MET A 378 -54.83 33.23 32.81
N ARG A 379 -54.25 33.42 34.00
CA ARG A 379 -55.03 33.73 35.22
C ARG A 379 -55.77 35.06 35.08
N ASN A 380 -55.12 36.08 34.50
CA ASN A 380 -55.76 37.38 34.28
C ASN A 380 -56.90 37.28 33.26
N ILE A 381 -56.72 36.58 32.13
CA ILE A 381 -57.78 36.33 31.14
C ILE A 381 -58.98 35.61 31.78
N LYS A 382 -58.72 34.58 32.60
CA LYS A 382 -59.78 33.84 33.30
C LYS A 382 -60.54 34.70 34.31
N LYS A 383 -59.87 35.64 34.99
CA LYS A 383 -60.54 36.60 35.89
C LYS A 383 -61.41 37.60 35.11
N THR A 384 -60.94 38.09 33.97
CA THR A 384 -61.70 39.03 33.14
C THR A 384 -62.96 38.36 32.54
N THR A 385 -62.86 37.10 32.13
CA THR A 385 -64.00 36.33 31.58
C THR A 385 -65.02 35.83 32.61
N LEU A 386 -64.71 35.89 33.91
CA LEU A 386 -65.64 35.58 35.00
C LEU A 386 -66.31 36.84 35.61
N ALA A 387 -65.88 38.03 35.17
CA ALA A 387 -66.41 39.32 35.61
C ALA A 387 -67.40 39.95 34.60
N GLU A 388 -67.59 39.29 33.45
CA GLU A 388 -68.68 39.46 32.49
C GLU A 388 -69.72 38.35 32.70
#